data_AF-A0A9P8D8G8-F1
#
_entry.id   AF-A0A9P8D8G8-F1
#
_cell.length_a   1.000
_cell.length_b   1.000
_cell.length_c   1.000
_cell.angle_alpha   90.00
_cell.angle_beta   90.00
_cell.angle_gamma   90.00
#
_symmetry.space_group_name_H-M   'P 1'
#
loop_
_entity.id
_entity.type
_entity.pdbx_description
1 polymer ?
#
loop_
_entity_poly.entity_id
_entity_poly.type
_entity_poly.pdbx_seq_one_letter_code
_entity_poly.pdbx_strand_id
1 'polypeptide(L)'
;MAETEKPEARFDGLGIFWIVWTFIWTFIVAGGMVFLWRRRDMPMLRIRDLPLSFAAIILLHIYWGAIQTGYVYFPLFTPEGEFWIMSLYFPFGIALFHASNSRFLHVAKQQKELFASDEKAPSKSRVRPGSLLGRFKALDYSKKILVTVGLGMVVQFILTIIMWCLSKKFHPSWGVAGTEVHPGSEEYRKSQVGKGWEW
;
A
#
# COMPACT_ATOMS: atom_id res chain seq x y z
N MET A 1 40.37 19.54 -1.79
CA MET A 1 39.26 19.93 -2.68
C MET A 1 38.52 18.65 -2.98
N ALA A 2 37.42 18.39 -2.27
CA ALA A 2 36.60 17.21 -2.53
C ALA A 2 35.86 17.46 -3.86
N GLU A 3 36.11 16.62 -4.86
CA GLU A 3 35.33 16.63 -6.09
C GLU A 3 33.86 16.48 -5.70
N THR A 4 33.04 17.42 -6.17
CA THR A 4 31.59 17.31 -6.08
C THR A 4 31.17 16.23 -7.08
N GLU A 5 31.33 14.96 -6.69
CA GLU A 5 30.87 13.82 -7.47
C GLU A 5 29.39 14.04 -7.80
N LYS A 6 29.07 14.01 -9.09
CA LYS A 6 27.68 14.06 -9.54
C LYS A 6 26.95 12.86 -8.93
N PRO A 7 25.68 13.02 -8.53
CA PRO A 7 24.90 11.88 -8.10
C PRO A 7 24.83 10.88 -9.28
N GLU A 8 25.40 9.70 -9.08
CA GLU A 8 25.42 8.61 -10.05
C GLU A 8 24.75 7.38 -9.44
N ALA A 9 24.11 6.58 -10.31
CA ALA A 9 23.53 5.31 -9.90
C ALA A 9 24.64 4.33 -9.49
N ARG A 10 24.42 3.61 -8.39
CA ARG A 10 25.38 2.62 -7.89
C ARG A 10 25.20 1.29 -8.60
N PHE A 11 25.96 1.08 -9.68
CA PHE A 11 26.01 -0.18 -10.44
C PHE A 11 27.21 -1.04 -10.07
N ASP A 12 27.60 -1.03 -8.80
CA ASP A 12 28.59 -1.98 -8.27
C ASP A 12 27.97 -3.40 -8.18
N GLY A 13 28.79 -4.38 -7.78
CA GLY A 13 28.33 -5.77 -7.67
C GLY A 13 27.10 -5.94 -6.77
N LEU A 14 26.98 -5.11 -5.72
CA LEU A 14 25.83 -5.11 -4.82
C LEU A 14 24.57 -4.53 -5.50
N GLY A 15 24.70 -3.42 -6.21
CA GLY A 15 23.60 -2.84 -6.99
C GLY A 15 23.06 -3.79 -8.05
N ILE A 16 23.95 -4.45 -8.80
CA ILE A 16 23.57 -5.47 -9.80
C ILE A 16 22.83 -6.63 -9.13
N PHE A 17 23.34 -7.12 -7.99
CA PHE A 17 22.68 -8.20 -7.24
C PHE A 17 21.25 -7.82 -6.87
N TRP A 18 21.02 -6.62 -6.33
CA TRP A 18 19.68 -6.19 -5.94
C TRP A 18 18.71 -6.00 -7.11
N ILE A 19 19.20 -5.50 -8.25
CA ILE A 19 18.41 -5.41 -9.48
C ILE A 19 17.99 -6.81 -9.94
N VAL A 20 18.95 -7.73 -10.08
CA VAL A 20 18.69 -9.10 -10.54
C VAL A 20 17.74 -9.82 -9.59
N TRP A 21 17.95 -9.70 -8.28
CA TRP A 21 17.07 -10.25 -7.26
C TRP A 21 15.63 -9.72 -7.38
N THR A 22 15.48 -8.41 -7.58
CA THR A 22 14.17 -7.76 -7.77
C THR A 22 13.45 -8.31 -9.00
N PHE A 23 14.16 -8.49 -10.12
CA PHE A 23 13.59 -9.08 -11.33
C PHE A 23 13.19 -10.55 -11.14
N ILE A 24 14.08 -11.37 -10.57
CA ILE A 24 13.78 -12.79 -10.27
C ILE A 24 12.52 -12.89 -9.43
N TRP A 25 12.44 -12.13 -8.34
CA TRP A 25 11.28 -12.15 -7.45
C TRP A 25 10.02 -11.66 -8.16
N THR A 26 10.12 -10.63 -9.00
CA THR A 26 9.01 -10.14 -9.83
C THR A 26 8.46 -11.23 -10.75
N PHE A 27 9.33 -11.99 -11.42
CA PHE A 27 8.88 -13.11 -12.27
C PHE A 27 8.24 -14.23 -11.46
N ILE A 28 8.74 -14.54 -10.27
CA ILE A 28 8.13 -15.53 -9.38
C ILE A 28 6.72 -15.08 -8.96
N VAL A 29 6.58 -13.83 -8.49
CA VAL A 29 5.28 -13.27 -8.07
C VAL A 29 4.30 -13.21 -9.24
N ALA A 30 4.72 -12.67 -10.38
CA ALA A 30 3.90 -12.61 -11.59
C ALA A 30 3.49 -14.00 -12.08
N GLY A 31 4.43 -14.97 -12.08
CA GLY A 31 4.15 -16.37 -12.41
C GLY A 31 3.11 -16.99 -11.47
N GLY A 32 3.23 -16.75 -10.16
CA GLY A 32 2.24 -17.15 -9.16
C GLY A 32 0.86 -16.55 -9.42
N MET A 33 0.79 -15.25 -9.69
CA MET A 33 -0.47 -14.57 -10.02
C MET A 33 -1.11 -15.11 -11.30
N VAL A 34 -0.32 -15.33 -12.36
CA VAL A 34 -0.80 -15.91 -13.62
C VAL A 34 -1.30 -17.35 -13.41
N PHE A 35 -0.58 -18.16 -12.63
CA PHE A 35 -0.99 -19.51 -12.28
C PHE A 35 -2.35 -19.52 -11.54
N LEU A 36 -2.49 -18.67 -10.53
CA LEU A 36 -3.74 -18.52 -9.77
C LEU A 36 -4.89 -18.02 -10.65
N TRP A 37 -4.61 -17.08 -11.56
CA TRP A 37 -5.61 -16.57 -12.49
C TRP A 37 -6.09 -17.64 -13.47
N ARG A 38 -5.18 -18.48 -13.99
CA ARG A 38 -5.53 -19.59 -14.88
C ARG A 38 -6.36 -20.66 -14.18
N ARG A 39 -6.13 -20.90 -12.89
CA ARG A 39 -6.86 -21.89 -12.06
C ARG A 39 -8.00 -21.27 -11.23
N ARG A 40 -8.50 -20.10 -11.62
CA ARG A 40 -9.56 -19.36 -10.88
C ARG A 40 -10.89 -20.10 -10.76
N ASP A 41 -11.07 -21.16 -11.53
CA ASP A 41 -12.22 -22.06 -11.51
C ASP A 41 -12.25 -23.00 -10.30
N MET A 42 -11.10 -23.23 -9.65
CA MET A 42 -11.03 -24.04 -8.42
C MET A 42 -11.89 -23.41 -7.31
N PRO A 43 -12.72 -24.20 -6.59
CA PRO A 43 -13.61 -23.68 -5.55
C PRO A 43 -12.91 -22.84 -4.48
N MET A 44 -11.71 -23.28 -4.06
CA MET A 44 -10.88 -22.57 -3.09
C MET A 44 -10.47 -21.16 -3.56
N LEU A 45 -10.19 -20.99 -4.85
CA LEU A 45 -9.80 -19.71 -5.43
C LEU A 45 -11.00 -18.83 -5.77
N ARG A 46 -12.15 -19.42 -6.10
CA ARG A 46 -13.38 -18.69 -6.40
C ARG A 46 -13.99 -17.99 -5.18
N ILE A 47 -13.76 -18.53 -3.98
CA ILE A 47 -14.15 -17.90 -2.71
C ILE A 47 -13.31 -16.66 -2.43
N ARG A 48 -12.06 -16.65 -2.91
CA ARG A 48 -11.12 -15.55 -2.75
C ARG A 48 -11.31 -14.53 -3.88
N ASP A 49 -11.39 -13.25 -3.51
CA ASP A 49 -11.47 -12.17 -4.49
C ASP A 49 -10.11 -11.95 -5.17
N LEU A 50 -9.81 -12.72 -6.21
CA LEU A 50 -8.51 -12.66 -6.88
C LEU A 50 -8.16 -11.24 -7.36
N PRO A 51 -9.05 -10.46 -8.00
CA PRO A 51 -8.75 -9.07 -8.37
C PRO A 51 -8.29 -8.20 -7.19
N LEU A 52 -9.00 -8.26 -6.06
CA LEU A 52 -8.68 -7.45 -4.88
C LEU A 52 -7.37 -7.91 -4.22
N SER A 53 -7.15 -9.23 -4.12
CA SER A 53 -5.87 -9.81 -3.69
C SER A 53 -4.72 -9.39 -4.59
N PHE A 54 -4.91 -9.40 -5.91
CA PHE A 54 -3.89 -9.05 -6.88
C PHE A 54 -3.55 -7.56 -6.83
N ALA A 55 -4.54 -6.68 -6.70
CA ALA A 55 -4.29 -5.26 -6.53
C ALA A 55 -3.42 -4.99 -5.28
N ALA A 56 -3.73 -5.65 -4.15
CA ALA A 56 -2.93 -5.54 -2.93
C ALA A 56 -1.50 -6.04 -3.13
N ILE A 57 -1.33 -7.24 -3.72
CA ILE A 57 -0.02 -7.85 -3.98
C ILE A 57 0.81 -6.97 -4.92
N ILE A 58 0.22 -6.46 -6.00
CA ILE A 58 0.92 -5.58 -6.95
C ILE A 58 1.43 -4.34 -6.24
N LEU A 59 0.59 -3.68 -5.43
CA LEU A 59 0.99 -2.44 -4.78
C LEU A 59 2.10 -2.66 -3.74
N LEU A 60 1.98 -3.73 -2.94
CA LEU A 60 3.03 -4.15 -1.99
C LEU A 60 4.32 -4.57 -2.71
N HIS A 61 4.21 -5.21 -3.87
CA HIS A 61 5.36 -5.64 -4.67
C HIS A 61 6.09 -4.46 -5.32
N ILE A 62 5.35 -3.45 -5.81
CA ILE A 62 5.97 -2.21 -6.32
C ILE A 62 6.71 -1.49 -5.20
N TYR A 63 6.10 -1.39 -4.02
CA TYR A 63 6.75 -0.82 -2.84
C TYR A 63 8.02 -1.59 -2.44
N TRP A 64 7.93 -2.92 -2.34
CA TRP A 64 9.07 -3.77 -2.04
C TRP A 64 10.19 -3.58 -3.07
N GLY A 65 9.86 -3.60 -4.38
CA GLY A 65 10.84 -3.42 -5.44
C GLY A 65 11.50 -2.03 -5.44
N ALA A 66 10.74 -0.98 -5.11
CA ALA A 66 11.30 0.35 -4.90
C ALA A 66 12.35 0.32 -3.77
N ILE A 67 12.00 -0.16 -2.58
CA ILE A 67 12.96 -0.26 -1.47
C ILE A 67 14.16 -1.13 -1.83
N GLN A 68 13.92 -2.27 -2.49
CA GLN A 68 14.96 -3.22 -2.86
C GLN A 68 16.01 -2.61 -3.78
N THR A 69 15.56 -1.80 -4.75
CA THR A 69 16.44 -1.12 -5.70
C THR A 69 16.89 0.26 -5.21
N GLY A 70 16.45 0.66 -4.01
CA GLY A 70 16.83 1.91 -3.36
C GLY A 70 18.33 2.12 -3.37
N TYR A 71 19.12 1.11 -2.99
CA TYR A 71 20.59 1.22 -3.01
C TYR A 71 21.16 1.76 -4.34
N VAL A 72 20.57 1.39 -5.48
CA VAL A 72 21.01 1.80 -6.82
C VAL A 72 20.59 3.23 -7.15
N TYR A 73 19.31 3.56 -6.92
CA TYR A 73 18.74 4.82 -7.42
C TYR A 73 18.63 5.93 -6.36
N PHE A 74 18.80 5.64 -5.06
CA PHE A 74 18.70 6.63 -3.97
C PHE A 74 19.60 7.86 -4.17
N PRO A 75 20.84 7.74 -4.68
CA PRO A 75 21.68 8.92 -4.98
C PRO A 75 21.03 9.88 -5.98
N LEU A 76 20.19 9.37 -6.88
CA LEU A 76 19.48 10.13 -7.92
C LEU A 76 18.06 10.54 -7.48
N PHE A 77 17.56 9.99 -6.37
CA PHE A 77 16.15 10.08 -6.04
C PHE A 77 15.81 11.39 -5.33
N THR A 78 14.63 11.93 -5.64
CA THR A 78 14.17 13.14 -4.95
C THR A 78 13.56 12.78 -3.59
N PRO A 79 13.80 13.60 -2.56
CA PRO A 79 13.17 13.49 -1.25
C PRO A 79 11.64 13.37 -1.27
N GLU A 80 11.01 14.08 -2.20
CA GLU A 80 9.57 14.10 -2.37
C GLU A 80 9.07 12.76 -2.91
N GLY A 81 9.79 12.17 -3.86
CA GLY A 81 9.48 10.85 -4.41
C GLY A 81 9.48 9.78 -3.32
N GLU A 82 10.46 9.83 -2.40
CA GLU A 82 10.56 8.88 -1.29
C GLU A 82 9.35 9.02 -0.37
N PHE A 83 9.02 10.27 0.01
CA PHE A 83 7.84 10.56 0.83
C PHE A 83 6.56 9.98 0.24
N TRP A 84 6.32 10.16 -1.07
CA TRP A 84 5.11 9.66 -1.72
C TRP A 84 5.08 8.12 -1.81
N ILE A 85 6.20 7.49 -2.14
CA ILE A 85 6.29 6.03 -2.21
C ILE A 85 6.01 5.41 -0.84
N MET A 86 6.68 5.91 0.21
CA MET A 86 6.54 5.40 1.57
C MET A 86 5.14 5.66 2.15
N SER A 87 4.58 6.85 1.91
CA SER A 87 3.32 7.27 2.52
C SER A 87 2.07 6.71 1.85
N LEU A 88 2.18 6.21 0.62
CA LEU A 88 1.03 5.68 -0.14
C LEU A 88 1.11 4.19 -0.39
N TYR A 89 2.18 3.71 -1.03
CA TYR A 89 2.19 2.37 -1.61
C TYR A 89 2.10 1.30 -0.52
N PHE A 90 2.84 1.48 0.58
CA PHE A 90 2.78 0.57 1.73
C PHE A 90 1.41 0.57 2.43
N PRO A 91 0.91 1.70 2.97
CA PRO A 91 -0.36 1.69 3.69
C PRO A 91 -1.54 1.30 2.81
N PHE A 92 -1.56 1.69 1.54
CA PHE A 92 -2.60 1.26 0.62
C PHE A 92 -2.52 -0.23 0.32
N GLY A 93 -1.31 -0.77 0.19
CA GLY A 93 -1.09 -2.18 -0.05
C GLY A 93 -1.60 -3.03 1.11
N ILE A 94 -1.25 -2.63 2.33
CA ILE A 94 -1.74 -3.26 3.56
C ILE A 94 -3.25 -3.10 3.72
N ALA A 95 -3.81 -1.93 3.43
CA ALA A 95 -5.25 -1.68 3.49
C ALA A 95 -6.03 -2.59 2.54
N LEU A 96 -5.60 -2.70 1.28
CA LEU A 96 -6.20 -3.61 0.29
C LEU A 96 -6.01 -5.07 0.67
N PHE A 97 -4.85 -5.44 1.22
CA PHE A 97 -4.57 -6.79 1.70
C PHE A 97 -5.50 -7.17 2.85
N HIS A 98 -5.68 -6.26 3.81
CA HIS A 98 -6.63 -6.40 4.91
C HIS A 98 -8.06 -6.55 4.37
N ALA A 99 -8.51 -5.70 3.44
CA ALA A 99 -9.82 -5.79 2.81
C ALA A 99 -10.06 -7.16 2.17
N SER A 100 -9.08 -7.64 1.39
CA SER A 100 -9.13 -8.94 0.72
C SER A 100 -9.29 -10.09 1.72
N ASN A 101 -8.50 -10.06 2.81
CA ASN A 101 -8.53 -11.12 3.81
C ASN A 101 -9.81 -11.10 4.66
N SER A 102 -10.29 -9.91 5.07
CA SER A 102 -11.55 -9.77 5.79
C SER A 102 -12.74 -10.27 4.96
N ARG A 103 -12.73 -9.98 3.64
CA ARG A 103 -13.76 -10.51 2.73
C ARG A 103 -13.71 -12.04 2.66
N PHE A 104 -12.53 -12.61 2.48
CA PHE A 104 -12.33 -14.06 2.41
C PHE A 104 -12.82 -14.77 3.68
N LEU A 105 -12.41 -14.28 4.86
CA LEU A 105 -12.83 -14.84 6.16
C LEU A 105 -14.35 -14.81 6.35
N HIS A 106 -15.00 -13.72 5.93
CA HIS A 106 -16.45 -13.63 6.02
C HIS A 106 -17.16 -14.64 5.13
N VAL A 107 -16.71 -14.80 3.87
CA VAL A 107 -17.30 -15.82 2.98
C VAL A 107 -17.06 -17.23 3.53
N ALA A 108 -15.86 -17.52 4.02
CA ALA A 108 -15.55 -18.81 4.64
C ALA A 108 -16.42 -19.10 5.87
N LYS A 109 -16.67 -18.09 6.73
CA LYS A 109 -17.56 -18.21 7.89
C LYS A 109 -19.00 -18.48 7.47
N GLN A 110 -19.51 -17.78 6.46
CA GLN A 110 -20.86 -18.01 5.93
C GLN A 110 -21.02 -19.41 5.36
N GLN A 111 -20.02 -19.92 4.64
CA GLN A 111 -20.02 -21.29 4.13
C GLN A 111 -20.03 -22.30 5.27
N LYS A 112 -19.18 -22.10 6.30
CA LYS A 112 -19.18 -22.97 7.49
C LYS A 112 -20.55 -23.00 8.17
N GLU A 113 -21.20 -21.85 8.35
CA GLU A 113 -22.54 -21.77 8.94
C GLU A 113 -23.60 -22.47 8.08
N LEU A 114 -23.55 -22.30 6.75
CA LEU A 114 -24.43 -22.99 5.80
C LEU A 114 -24.30 -24.52 5.84
N PHE A 115 -23.09 -25.04 5.99
CA PHE A 115 -22.85 -26.49 6.09
C PHE A 115 -23.02 -27.04 7.52
N ALA A 116 -23.06 -26.18 8.54
CA ALA A 116 -23.23 -26.57 9.94
C ALA A 116 -24.68 -26.46 10.44
N SER A 117 -25.58 -25.77 9.73
CA SER A 117 -26.96 -25.55 10.16
C SER A 117 -27.98 -26.38 9.36
N ASP A 118 -28.56 -27.38 10.03
CA ASP A 118 -29.83 -28.03 9.65
C ASP A 118 -31.07 -27.28 10.22
N GLU A 119 -30.88 -26.22 11.01
CA GLU A 119 -31.99 -25.48 11.62
C GLU A 119 -31.98 -23.97 11.34
N LYS A 120 -33.08 -23.54 10.68
CA LYS A 120 -33.74 -22.21 10.71
C LYS A 120 -32.86 -20.99 10.47
N ALA A 121 -32.81 -20.55 9.22
CA ALA A 121 -32.35 -19.21 8.86
C ALA A 121 -33.27 -18.12 9.47
N PRO A 122 -32.74 -17.14 10.21
CA PRO A 122 -33.53 -16.01 10.68
C PRO A 122 -33.83 -15.05 9.51
N SER A 123 -35.11 -14.67 9.40
CA SER A 123 -35.62 -13.64 8.49
C SER A 123 -34.87 -12.31 8.70
N LYS A 124 -34.09 -11.88 7.69
CA LYS A 124 -33.44 -10.56 7.71
C LYS A 124 -34.51 -9.47 7.63
N SER A 125 -34.59 -8.66 8.68
CA SER A 125 -35.50 -7.51 8.75
C SER A 125 -35.13 -6.45 7.69
N ARG A 126 -36.15 -5.99 6.96
CA ARG A 126 -36.05 -5.02 5.87
C ARG A 126 -35.79 -3.62 6.45
N VAL A 127 -34.52 -3.22 6.56
CA VAL A 127 -34.14 -1.88 7.02
C VAL A 127 -34.58 -0.84 5.98
N ARG A 128 -35.48 0.09 6.37
CA ARG A 128 -35.95 1.19 5.51
C ARG A 128 -34.81 2.23 5.31
N PRO A 129 -34.42 2.56 4.07
CA PRO A 129 -33.26 3.43 3.81
C PRO A 129 -33.67 4.92 3.78
N GLY A 130 -33.84 5.54 4.95
CA GLY A 130 -34.08 7.00 5.06
C GLY A 130 -32.82 7.84 5.31
N SER A 131 -31.72 7.23 5.79
CA SER A 131 -30.49 7.92 6.23
C SER A 131 -29.23 7.29 5.62
N LEU A 132 -28.14 8.06 5.47
CA LEU A 132 -26.83 7.57 5.01
C LEU A 132 -26.34 6.37 5.86
N LEU A 133 -26.60 6.40 7.17
CA LEU A 133 -26.31 5.28 8.08
C LEU A 133 -27.19 4.05 7.77
N GLY A 134 -28.44 4.26 7.38
CA GLY A 134 -29.36 3.19 6.97
C GLY A 134 -28.95 2.55 5.64
N ARG A 135 -28.46 3.37 4.70
CA ARG A 135 -27.88 2.90 3.43
C ARG A 135 -26.60 2.08 3.65
N PHE A 136 -25.70 2.54 4.53
CA PHE A 136 -24.49 1.77 4.89
C PHE A 136 -24.85 0.45 5.59
N LYS A 137 -25.80 0.45 6.53
CA LYS A 137 -26.26 -0.78 7.21
C LYS A 137 -26.91 -1.77 6.24
N ALA A 138 -27.56 -1.30 5.18
CA ALA A 138 -28.17 -2.14 4.15
C ALA A 138 -27.16 -2.74 3.14
N LEU A 139 -25.91 -2.28 3.10
CA LEU A 139 -24.89 -2.82 2.19
C LEU A 139 -24.48 -4.25 2.57
N ASP A 140 -24.19 -5.06 1.55
CA ASP A 140 -23.51 -6.34 1.71
C ASP A 140 -22.17 -6.15 2.39
N TYR A 141 -21.75 -7.15 3.18
CA TYR A 141 -20.51 -7.08 3.95
C TYR A 141 -19.27 -6.80 3.09
N SER A 142 -19.22 -7.35 1.87
CA SER A 142 -18.13 -7.06 0.92
C SER A 142 -18.08 -5.57 0.54
N LYS A 143 -19.24 -4.94 0.30
CA LYS A 143 -19.32 -3.51 0.01
C LYS A 143 -18.99 -2.67 1.23
N LYS A 144 -19.40 -3.09 2.44
CA LYS A 144 -19.06 -2.42 3.69
C LYS A 144 -17.55 -2.37 3.91
N ILE A 145 -16.85 -3.49 3.77
CA ILE A 145 -15.38 -3.53 3.85
C ILE A 145 -14.75 -2.59 2.83
N LEU A 146 -15.17 -2.68 1.56
CA LEU A 146 -14.57 -1.86 0.50
C LEU A 146 -14.78 -0.37 0.77
N VAL A 147 -15.95 0.02 1.24
CA VAL A 147 -16.26 1.42 1.61
C VAL A 147 -15.45 1.86 2.82
N THR A 148 -15.36 1.04 3.88
CA THR A 148 -14.60 1.39 5.10
C THR A 148 -13.10 1.51 4.80
N VAL A 149 -12.54 0.54 4.09
CA VAL A 149 -11.11 0.55 3.71
C VAL A 149 -10.84 1.67 2.73
N GLY A 150 -11.69 1.86 1.72
CA GLY A 150 -11.57 2.96 0.76
C GLY A 150 -11.63 4.33 1.44
N LEU A 151 -12.52 4.52 2.42
CA LEU A 151 -12.56 5.74 3.22
C LEU A 151 -11.26 5.94 4.01
N GLY A 152 -10.73 4.89 4.64
CA GLY A 152 -9.44 4.93 5.32
C GLY A 152 -8.29 5.32 4.38
N MET A 153 -8.27 4.78 3.16
CA MET A 153 -7.28 5.12 2.13
C MET A 153 -7.42 6.59 1.67
N VAL A 154 -8.65 7.10 1.52
CA VAL A 154 -8.89 8.52 1.19
C VAL A 154 -8.42 9.44 2.31
N VAL A 155 -8.73 9.10 3.58
CA VAL A 155 -8.25 9.86 4.74
C VAL A 155 -6.72 9.85 4.78
N GLN A 156 -6.09 8.68 4.60
CA GLN A 156 -4.64 8.56 4.50
C GLN A 156 -4.08 9.47 3.39
N PHE A 157 -4.67 9.44 2.19
CA PHE A 157 -4.24 10.27 1.07
C PHE A 157 -4.31 11.77 1.40
N ILE A 158 -5.42 12.22 2.00
CA ILE A 158 -5.61 13.61 2.40
C ILE A 158 -4.58 14.00 3.46
N LEU A 159 -4.34 13.15 4.47
CA LEU A 159 -3.32 13.40 5.49
C LEU A 159 -1.92 13.49 4.88
N THR A 160 -1.59 12.62 3.92
CA THR A 160 -0.32 12.68 3.18
C THR A 160 -0.18 14.00 2.41
N ILE A 161 -1.23 14.45 1.70
CA ILE A 161 -1.22 15.76 1.01
C ILE A 161 -1.03 16.89 2.01
N ILE A 162 -1.77 16.89 3.13
CA ILE A 162 -1.67 17.94 4.15
C ILE A 162 -0.25 17.99 4.72
N MET A 163 0.32 16.83 5.07
CA MET A 163 1.71 16.75 5.56
C MET A 163 2.71 17.27 4.53
N TRP A 164 2.54 16.93 3.26
CA TRP A 164 3.42 17.42 2.19
C TRP A 164 3.33 18.95 2.04
N CYS A 165 2.11 19.50 1.93
CA CYS A 165 1.88 20.94 1.76
C CYS A 165 2.34 21.78 2.97
N LEU A 166 2.13 21.28 4.20
CA LEU A 166 2.49 22.01 5.41
C LEU A 166 3.96 21.90 5.78
N SER A 167 4.68 20.92 5.24
CA SER A 167 6.07 20.67 5.62
C SER A 167 7.04 21.65 4.96
N LYS A 168 7.74 22.41 5.79
CA LYS A 168 8.81 23.32 5.39
C LYS A 168 10.03 22.59 4.83
N LYS A 169 10.10 21.27 5.04
CA LYS A 169 11.04 20.34 4.38
C LYS A 169 10.88 20.33 2.85
N PHE A 170 9.65 20.35 2.35
CA PHE A 170 9.34 20.35 0.91
C PHE A 170 9.05 21.77 0.39
N HIS A 171 8.59 22.66 1.27
CA HIS A 171 8.13 24.00 0.91
C HIS A 171 8.77 25.09 1.78
N PRO A 172 10.04 25.46 1.52
CA PRO A 172 10.78 26.40 2.37
C PRO A 172 10.15 27.78 2.54
N SER A 173 9.39 28.26 1.54
CA SER A 173 8.81 29.61 1.54
C SER A 173 7.56 29.76 2.41
N TRP A 174 6.82 28.69 2.67
CA TRP A 174 5.47 28.76 3.27
C TRP A 174 5.10 27.60 4.19
N GLY A 175 5.96 26.58 4.32
CA GLY A 175 5.76 25.50 5.29
C GLY A 175 5.86 25.99 6.74
N VAL A 176 5.34 25.19 7.65
CA VAL A 176 5.25 25.51 9.09
C VAL A 176 6.62 25.43 9.76
N ALA A 177 7.01 26.47 10.52
CA ALA A 177 8.26 26.48 11.28
C ALA A 177 8.32 25.30 12.28
N GLY A 178 9.50 24.70 12.44
CA GLY A 178 9.68 23.47 13.23
C GLY A 178 9.56 22.16 12.42
N THR A 179 9.14 22.21 11.15
CA THR A 179 9.20 21.07 10.21
C THR A 179 10.38 21.16 9.24
N GLU A 180 11.28 22.12 9.46
CA GLU A 180 12.45 22.36 8.63
C GLU A 180 13.61 21.41 8.96
N VAL A 181 14.45 21.16 7.98
CA VAL A 181 15.72 20.47 8.20
C VAL A 181 16.67 21.45 8.89
N HIS A 182 17.19 21.10 10.06
CA HIS A 182 18.08 21.97 10.83
C HIS A 182 19.27 22.47 9.99
N PRO A 183 19.74 23.71 10.21
CA PRO A 183 20.88 24.26 9.50
C PRO A 183 22.13 23.38 9.68
N GLY A 184 22.81 23.05 8.57
CA GLY A 184 24.03 22.24 8.56
C GLY A 184 24.67 22.25 7.18
N SER A 185 25.74 21.47 6.98
CA SER A 185 26.34 21.29 5.65
C SER A 185 25.33 20.69 4.66
N GLU A 186 25.51 20.90 3.35
CA GLU A 186 24.62 20.32 2.33
C GLU A 186 24.52 18.78 2.43
N GLU A 187 25.61 18.11 2.82
CA GLU A 187 25.63 16.68 3.09
C GLU A 187 24.80 16.31 4.31
N TYR A 188 24.89 17.10 5.39
CA TYR A 188 24.04 16.93 6.56
C TYR A 188 22.57 17.09 6.16
N ARG A 189 22.23 18.14 5.41
CA ARG A 189 20.86 18.39 4.94
C ARG A 189 20.34 17.20 4.13
N LYS A 190 21.10 16.67 3.18
CA LYS A 190 20.75 15.45 2.41
C LYS A 190 20.54 14.23 3.32
N SER A 191 21.41 14.01 4.31
CA SER A 191 21.28 12.88 5.24
C SER A 191 20.06 12.99 6.17
N GLN A 192 19.62 14.21 6.49
CA GLN A 192 18.47 14.47 7.35
C GLN A 192 17.15 14.44 6.58
N VAL A 193 17.22 14.48 5.25
CA VAL A 193 16.03 14.45 4.41
C VAL A 193 15.40 13.05 4.33
N GLY A 194 16.16 11.97 4.49
CA GLY A 194 15.59 10.63 4.72
C GLY A 194 15.10 10.41 6.16
N LYS A 195 15.68 11.12 7.12
CA LYS A 195 15.36 10.97 8.55
C LYS A 195 13.93 11.42 8.90
N GLY A 196 13.32 10.67 9.81
CA GLY A 196 11.95 10.88 10.31
C GLY A 196 10.88 10.02 9.62
N TRP A 197 11.28 9.21 8.63
CA TRP A 197 10.40 8.29 7.89
C TRP A 197 10.91 6.85 7.91
N GLU A 198 11.92 6.59 8.74
CA GLU A 198 12.57 5.30 8.92
C GLU A 198 11.74 4.46 9.91
N TRP A 199 11.30 3.27 9.48
CA TRP A 199 10.77 2.21 10.36
C TRP A 199 11.87 1.20 10.71
#